data_AF-A0A7J8QXI9-F1
#
_entry.id   AF-A0A7J8QXI9-F1
#
_cell.length_a   1.000
_cell.length_b   1.000
_cell.length_c   1.000
_cell.angle_alpha   90.00
_cell.angle_beta   90.00
_cell.angle_gamma   90.00
#
_symmetry.space_group_name_H-M   'P 1'
#
loop_
_entity.id
_entity.type
_entity.pdbx_description
1 polymer ?
#
loop_
_entity_poly.entity_id
_entity_poly.type
_entity_poly.pdbx_seq_one_letter_code
_entity_poly.pdbx_strand_id
1 'polypeptide(L)'
;MRFRPNLVIFGGEPYAEDGWRNLRIGNTYFSSLGGCNRCQMINFYQQTGQVKKTNEPLATLASYRRVKGKILFGILLRYDPGNKARLDTNSWLKVGDEVHSNSE
;
A
#
# COMPACT_ATOMS: atom_id res chain seq x y z
N MET A 1 1.31 -11.34 -8.96
CA MET A 1 1.50 -9.97 -8.39
C MET A 1 2.44 -10.06 -7.19
N ARG A 2 3.60 -9.39 -7.24
CA ARG A 2 4.73 -9.68 -6.30
C ARG A 2 4.56 -9.10 -4.89
N PHE A 3 4.09 -7.87 -4.77
CA PHE A 3 3.98 -7.16 -3.48
C PHE A 3 2.61 -7.31 -2.81
N ARG A 4 1.69 -8.06 -3.43
CA ARG A 4 0.34 -8.35 -2.92
C ARG A 4 -0.42 -7.12 -2.38
N PRO A 5 -0.46 -5.98 -3.08
CA PRO A 5 -1.30 -4.86 -2.69
C PRO A 5 -2.78 -5.20 -2.88
N ASN A 6 -3.64 -4.55 -2.09
CA ASN A 6 -5.09 -4.54 -2.32
C ASN A 6 -5.49 -3.39 -3.25
N LEU A 7 -4.82 -2.24 -3.13
CA LEU A 7 -5.05 -1.03 -3.90
C LEU A 7 -3.75 -0.64 -4.60
N VAL A 8 -3.83 -0.36 -5.89
CA VAL A 8 -2.73 0.18 -6.70
C VAL A 8 -3.21 1.50 -7.26
N ILE A 9 -2.50 2.56 -6.93
CA ILE A 9 -2.83 3.92 -7.33
C ILE A 9 -1.85 4.33 -8.41
N PHE A 10 -2.38 4.93 -9.46
CA PHE A 10 -1.59 5.47 -10.56
C PHE A 10 -1.48 6.99 -10.42
N GLY A 11 -0.33 7.53 -10.78
CA GLY A 11 0.00 8.94 -10.60
C GLY A 11 0.69 9.22 -9.25
N GLY A 12 1.31 10.39 -9.15
CA GLY A 12 2.13 10.78 -8.02
C GLY A 12 3.62 10.49 -8.22
N GLU A 13 4.44 11.09 -7.36
CA GLU A 13 5.87 10.87 -7.32
C GLU A 13 6.21 9.50 -6.72
N PRO A 14 7.38 8.92 -7.04
CA PRO A 14 7.85 7.70 -6.40
C PRO A 14 7.80 7.82 -4.88
N TYR A 15 7.14 6.85 -4.23
CA TYR A 15 7.00 6.79 -2.77
C TYR A 15 6.18 7.92 -2.14
N ALA A 16 5.39 8.66 -2.92
CA ALA A 16 4.48 9.68 -2.39
C ALA A 16 3.55 9.10 -1.30
N GLU A 17 3.23 7.80 -1.36
CA GLU A 17 2.40 7.14 -0.37
C GLU A 17 2.96 7.16 1.06
N ASP A 18 4.28 7.27 1.24
CA ASP A 18 4.90 7.30 2.56
C ASP A 18 4.48 8.54 3.37
N GLY A 19 4.16 9.64 2.67
CA GLY A 19 3.73 10.90 3.29
C GLY A 19 2.22 10.97 3.56
N TRP A 20 1.42 10.04 3.03
CA TRP A 20 -0.03 10.10 3.19
C TRP A 20 -0.44 9.78 4.62
N ARG A 21 -1.10 10.74 5.27
CA ARG A 21 -1.76 10.53 6.58
C ARG A 21 -3.19 10.05 6.41
N ASN A 22 -3.93 10.74 5.55
CA ASN A 22 -5.32 10.45 5.24
C ASN A 22 -5.51 10.36 3.73
N LEU A 23 -6.33 9.40 3.30
CA LEU A 23 -6.62 9.12 1.90
C LEU A 23 -8.13 9.04 1.70
N ARG A 24 -8.64 9.79 0.74
CA ARG A 24 -10.03 9.69 0.29
C ARG A 24 -10.04 9.07 -1.10
N ILE A 25 -10.78 7.97 -1.25
CA ILE A 25 -10.98 7.30 -2.55
C ILE A 25 -12.48 7.29 -2.82
N GLY A 26 -12.91 8.03 -3.85
CA GLY A 26 -14.33 8.25 -4.11
C GLY A 26 -15.03 8.84 -2.87
N ASN A 27 -15.99 8.10 -2.30
CA ASN A 27 -16.74 8.51 -1.10
C ASN A 27 -16.28 7.80 0.20
N THR A 28 -15.13 7.12 0.17
CA THR A 28 -14.59 6.38 1.31
C THR A 28 -13.34 7.05 1.86
N TYR A 29 -13.12 6.91 3.17
CA TYR A 29 -12.01 7.53 3.88
C TYR A 29 -11.12 6.44 4.49
N PHE A 30 -9.81 6.67 4.42
CA PHE A 30 -8.80 5.80 4.99
C PHE A 30 -7.74 6.60 5.74
N SER A 31 -7.27 6.04 6.85
CA SER A 31 -6.08 6.52 7.56
C SER A 31 -4.89 5.62 7.27
N SER A 32 -3.71 6.22 7.10
CA SER A 32 -2.46 5.48 7.00
C SER A 32 -2.00 5.00 8.37
N LEU A 33 -1.73 3.71 8.47
CA LEU A 33 -1.10 3.08 9.64
C LEU A 33 0.43 3.03 9.54
N GLY A 34 0.99 3.60 8.45
CA GLY A 34 2.41 3.64 8.17
C GLY A 34 2.90 2.59 7.18
N GLY A 35 4.22 2.54 7.01
CA GLY A 35 4.89 1.71 6.00
C GLY A 35 4.72 0.21 6.26
N CYS A 36 4.42 -0.54 5.19
CA CYS A 36 4.32 -1.99 5.21
C CYS A 36 5.72 -2.61 5.19
N ASN A 37 6.07 -3.33 6.26
CA ASN A 37 7.33 -4.08 6.32
C ASN A 37 7.26 -5.31 5.41
N ARG A 38 8.25 -5.46 4.52
CA ARG A 38 8.33 -6.58 3.59
C ARG A 38 9.23 -7.67 4.10
N CYS A 39 8.77 -8.91 3.96
CA CYS A 39 9.52 -10.12 4.24
C CYS A 39 9.89 -10.85 2.94
N GLN A 40 10.62 -11.96 3.06
CA GLN A 40 11.07 -12.78 1.93
C GLN A 40 9.95 -13.29 1.01
N MET A 41 8.68 -13.21 1.41
CA MET A 41 7.54 -13.57 0.57
C MET A 41 7.52 -12.85 -0.78
N ILE A 42 8.09 -11.65 -0.88
CA ILE A 42 8.18 -10.91 -2.15
C ILE A 42 9.19 -11.51 -3.14
N ASN A 43 10.09 -12.40 -2.68
CA ASN A 43 11.07 -13.08 -3.53
C ASN A 43 10.51 -14.35 -4.20
N PHE A 44 9.27 -14.74 -3.85
CA PHE A 44 8.64 -15.94 -4.38
C PHE A 44 8.07 -15.71 -5.78
N TYR A 45 8.45 -16.55 -6.76
CA TYR A 45 7.84 -16.52 -8.09
C TYR A 45 6.57 -17.38 -8.11
N GLN A 46 5.42 -16.72 -8.17
CA GLN A 46 4.11 -17.40 -8.22
C GLN A 46 3.94 -18.31 -9.45
N GLN A 47 4.63 -18.04 -10.55
CA GLN A 47 4.52 -18.83 -11.78
C GLN A 47 5.29 -20.16 -11.73
N THR A 48 6.39 -20.22 -10.98
CA THR A 48 7.27 -21.41 -10.94
C THR A 48 7.24 -22.13 -9.59
N GLY A 49 6.62 -21.53 -8.57
CA GLY A 49 6.60 -22.07 -7.22
C GLY A 49 7.98 -22.06 -6.53
N GLN A 50 8.98 -21.41 -7.14
CA GLN A 50 10.35 -21.41 -6.65
C GLN A 50 10.72 -20.06 -6.04
N VAL A 51 11.41 -20.11 -4.90
CA VAL A 51 12.14 -18.96 -4.36
C VAL A 51 13.41 -18.80 -5.19
N LYS A 52 13.62 -17.61 -5.78
CA LYS A 52 14.91 -17.34 -6.43
C LYS A 52 16.04 -17.44 -5.41
N LYS A 53 17.14 -18.10 -5.78
CA LYS A 53 18.39 -18.10 -4.98
C LYS A 53 18.93 -16.69 -4.77
N THR A 54 18.66 -15.78 -5.71
CA THR A 54 18.92 -14.35 -5.56
C THR A 54 17.87 -13.80 -4.62
N ASN A 55 18.27 -13.20 -3.49
CA ASN A 55 17.37 -12.56 -2.50
C ASN A 55 16.61 -11.33 -3.04
N GLU A 56 16.39 -11.26 -4.35
CA GLU A 56 15.74 -10.19 -5.08
C GLU A 56 14.21 -10.42 -5.17
N PRO A 57 13.39 -9.36 -5.03
CA PRO A 57 13.77 -7.94 -4.97
C PRO A 57 14.01 -7.40 -3.54
N LEU A 58 13.95 -8.25 -2.50
CA LEU A 58 14.11 -7.81 -1.11
C LEU A 58 15.50 -7.21 -0.86
N ALA A 59 16.55 -7.77 -1.43
CA ALA A 59 17.92 -7.26 -1.31
C ALA A 59 18.06 -5.85 -1.89
N THR A 60 17.52 -5.61 -3.09
CA THR A 60 17.46 -4.28 -3.68
C THR A 60 16.65 -3.31 -2.82
N LEU A 61 15.46 -3.68 -2.35
CA LEU A 61 14.69 -2.81 -1.44
C LEU A 61 15.43 -2.54 -0.12
N ALA A 62 16.18 -3.51 0.39
CA ALA A 62 16.95 -3.37 1.62
C ALA A 62 18.10 -2.35 1.49
N SER A 63 18.63 -2.10 0.29
CA SER A 63 19.75 -1.17 0.12
C SER A 63 19.34 0.30 0.27
N TYR A 64 18.08 0.66 -0.04
CA TYR A 64 17.64 2.06 -0.02
C TYR A 64 16.34 2.32 0.77
N ARG A 65 15.59 1.29 1.22
CA ARG A 65 14.33 1.44 1.98
C ARG A 65 14.39 0.83 3.38
N ARG A 66 15.60 0.58 3.90
CA ARG A 66 15.77 0.03 5.25
C ARG A 66 15.68 1.13 6.29
N VAL A 67 14.60 1.14 7.06
CA VAL A 67 14.35 2.09 8.14
C VAL A 67 14.25 1.32 9.46
N LYS A 68 15.12 1.63 10.42
CA LYS A 68 15.15 0.98 11.76
C LYS A 68 15.11 -0.56 11.69
N GLY A 69 15.82 -1.15 10.73
CA GLY A 69 15.87 -2.61 10.54
C GLY A 69 14.70 -3.24 9.78
N LYS A 70 13.71 -2.44 9.36
CA LYS A 70 12.56 -2.88 8.56
C LYS A 70 12.70 -2.40 7.12
N ILE A 71 12.26 -3.21 6.16
CA ILE A 71 12.30 -2.87 4.73
C ILE A 71 10.90 -2.41 4.34
N LEU A 72 10.72 -1.11 4.10
CA LEU A 72 9.39 -0.52 3.92
C LEU A 72 9.05 -0.36 2.43
N PHE A 73 7.89 -0.86 2.03
CA PHE A 73 7.37 -0.66 0.68
C PHE A 73 5.85 -0.67 0.64
N GLY A 74 5.25 0.44 0.21
CA GLY A 74 3.82 0.72 0.33
C GLY A 74 3.39 0.97 1.77
N ILE A 75 2.13 1.36 1.94
CA ILE A 75 1.52 1.69 3.23
C ILE A 75 0.38 0.74 3.58
N LEU A 76 0.07 0.66 4.87
CA LEU A 76 -1.12 0.00 5.39
C LEU A 76 -2.23 1.04 5.57
N LEU A 77 -3.42 0.78 5.05
CA LEU A 77 -4.57 1.65 5.16
C LEU A 77 -5.62 1.02 6.07
N ARG A 78 -6.21 1.84 6.96
CA ARG A 78 -7.39 1.49 7.75
C ARG A 78 -8.60 2.21 7.17
N TYR A 79 -9.67 1.48 6.91
CA TYR A 79 -10.94 2.09 6.54
C TYR A 79 -11.53 2.84 7.73
N ASP A 80 -11.88 4.10 7.54
CA ASP A 80 -12.59 4.91 8.53
C ASP A 80 -14.02 5.15 8.03
N PRO A 81 -15.01 4.40 8.55
CA PRO A 81 -16.41 4.72 8.33
C PRO A 81 -16.66 6.03 9.07
N GLY A 82 -16.63 7.16 8.35
CA GLY A 82 -16.88 8.46 8.96
C GLY A 82 -18.18 8.45 9.78
N ASN A 83 -18.38 9.45 10.65
CA ASN A 83 -19.50 9.55 11.59
C ASN A 83 -20.92 9.52 10.97
N LYS A 84 -21.04 9.37 9.64
CA LYS A 84 -22.28 9.10 8.90
C LYS A 84 -22.67 7.61 8.95
N ALA A 85 -22.69 7.02 10.14
CA ALA A 85 -23.10 5.63 10.36
C ALA A 85 -24.62 5.36 10.11
N ARG A 86 -25.32 6.19 9.33
CA ARG A 86 -26.80 6.12 9.25
C ARG A 86 -27.47 6.29 7.89
N LEU A 87 -26.76 6.48 6.77
CA LEU A 87 -27.41 6.35 5.45
C LEU A 87 -26.53 5.61 4.44
N ASP A 88 -27.09 4.51 3.92
CA ASP A 88 -26.68 3.72 2.75
C ASP A 88 -25.27 3.13 2.75
N THR A 89 -25.12 2.06 3.53
CA THR A 89 -23.94 1.19 3.60
C THR A 89 -23.75 0.38 2.32
N ASN A 90 -23.17 1.00 1.31
CA ASN A 90 -22.53 0.32 0.19
C ASN A 90 -21.28 1.11 -0.23
N SER A 91 -20.24 1.03 0.60
CA SER A 91 -18.95 1.67 0.37
C SER A 91 -18.12 0.86 -0.63
N TRP A 92 -18.52 0.91 -1.89
CA TRP A 92 -17.81 0.26 -2.98
C TRP A 92 -16.68 1.16 -3.50
N LEU A 93 -15.53 0.55 -3.74
CA LEU A 93 -14.46 1.16 -4.52
C LEU A 93 -14.50 0.62 -5.94
N LYS A 94 -14.22 1.49 -6.91
CA LYS A 94 -14.11 1.12 -8.32
C LYS A 94 -12.76 1.56 -8.87
N VAL A 95 -12.25 0.78 -9.82
CA VAL A 95 -11.07 1.19 -10.58
C VAL A 95 -11.43 2.46 -11.37
N GLY A 96 -10.57 3.48 -11.25
CA GLY A 96 -10.82 4.79 -11.84
C GLY A 96 -11.39 5.83 -10.87
N ASP A 97 -11.74 5.44 -9.63
CA ASP A 97 -12.10 6.41 -8.61
C ASP A 97 -10.92 7.35 -8.31
N GLU A 98 -11.21 8.64 -8.20
CA GLU A 98 -10.20 9.63 -7.87
C GLU A 98 -9.68 9.44 -6.44
N VAL A 99 -8.37 9.62 -6.31
CA VAL A 99 -7.64 9.48 -5.06
C VAL A 99 -7.15 10.85 -4.62
N HIS A 100 -7.56 11.26 -3.43
CA HIS A 100 -7.22 12.53 -2.82
C HIS A 100 -6.46 12.27 -1.52
N SER A 101 -5.16 12.57 -1.49
CA SER A 101 -4.34 12.50 -0.28
C SER A 101 -4.28 13.85 0.40
N ASN A 102 -4.64 13.95 1.69
CA ASN A 102 -4.28 15.12 2.48
C ASN A 102 -2.83 14.95 2.95
N SER A 103 -1.91 15.45 2.14
CA SER A 103 -0.52 15.68 2.51
C SER A 103 -0.48 17.08 3.11
N GLU A 104 -0.47 17.17 4.44
CA GLU A 104 0.00 18.37 5.13
C GLU A 104 1.53 18.31 5.27
#